data_AF-A0A7C5EIS8-F1
#
_entry.id   AF-A0A7C5EIS8-F1
#
_cell.length_a   1.000
_cell.length_b   1.000
_cell.length_c   1.000
_cell.angle_alpha   90.00
_cell.angle_beta   90.00
_cell.angle_gamma   90.00
#
_symmetry.space_group_name_H-M   'P 1'
#
loop_
_entity.id
_entity.type
_entity.pdbx_description
1 polymer ?
#
loop_
_entity_poly.entity_id
_entity_poly.type
_entity_poly.pdbx_seq_one_letter_code
_entity_poly.pdbx_strand_id
1 'polypeptide(L)'
;MAPEAIIEARGVEKSYLQPAGGKVEVIVGIDLAIHPGAIVALLGPSGSGKSTLLRILSGLAPPSSGEVLWHGKPLDGQIPNVAIVFQSFALFPWLTVLQNVEAPLEARGMHAMERHKRALRMLDTVGLDGFENAYPKELSGGMKQRVGFARALVVEPEVLFMDEPFSSLDVLTAENLRGELLELWLNRKMPASAIFIVTHNIEEAVLLADRIIVLGHNPGHIRTDFPVDLPHPRDRKARRFTTYVDYIYGVMTQPREEAPPLRLPKRARKERYQMLPHAFPGSIGGFLEVLAGIGGRDDLYHLAAELNMEVDELLPTVEAAALLGFAVLREGDVEITPEGKSFAEADILTRKTLFREAALKHVALLRHIDSSLRARSDHTLEKKLLQQMLSEHFTEGEVWRQLDTALDWGRYGEIFDYDAGTGRLMLPDVGTEAGG
;
A
#
# COMPACT_ATOMS: atom_id res chain seq x y z
N MET A 1 1.70 -18.71 -17.25
CA MET A 1 1.45 -19.88 -16.37
C MET A 1 1.23 -19.35 -14.97
N ALA A 2 0.23 -19.85 -14.24
CA ALA A 2 0.08 -19.51 -12.83
C ALA A 2 1.35 -20.00 -12.07
N PRO A 3 1.86 -19.24 -11.10
CA PRO A 3 3.01 -19.67 -10.32
C PRO A 3 2.70 -20.97 -9.59
N GLU A 4 3.63 -21.92 -9.66
CA GLU A 4 3.52 -23.21 -8.98
C GLU A 4 3.37 -23.02 -7.45
N ALA A 5 2.57 -23.86 -6.80
CA ALA A 5 2.38 -23.79 -5.36
C ALA A 5 3.64 -24.30 -4.64
N ILE A 6 4.14 -23.52 -3.66
CA ILE A 6 5.25 -23.95 -2.82
C ILE A 6 4.77 -25.07 -1.90
N ILE A 7 3.65 -24.84 -1.20
CA ILE A 7 3.02 -25.81 -0.29
C ILE A 7 1.56 -25.99 -0.70
N GLU A 8 1.10 -27.23 -0.75
CA GLU A 8 -0.29 -27.59 -1.08
C GLU A 8 -0.82 -28.62 -0.09
N ALA A 9 -1.95 -28.35 0.55
CA ALA A 9 -2.72 -29.33 1.31
C ALA A 9 -3.87 -29.86 0.44
N ARG A 10 -4.03 -31.18 0.41
CA ARG A 10 -5.11 -31.87 -0.31
C ARG A 10 -5.91 -32.74 0.64
N GLY A 11 -7.18 -32.41 0.83
CA GLY A 11 -8.12 -33.14 1.70
C GLY A 11 -7.60 -33.35 3.12
N VAL A 12 -6.85 -32.39 3.67
CA VAL A 12 -6.20 -32.56 4.97
C VAL A 12 -7.22 -32.64 6.09
N GLU A 13 -7.13 -33.71 6.89
CA GLU A 13 -7.91 -33.90 8.10
C GLU A 13 -7.00 -34.05 9.31
N LYS A 14 -7.48 -33.66 10.49
CA LYS A 14 -6.77 -33.91 11.75
C LYS A 14 -7.72 -34.25 12.87
N SER A 15 -7.37 -35.30 13.59
CA SER A 15 -8.07 -35.76 14.77
C SER A 15 -7.11 -36.16 15.88
N TYR A 16 -7.58 -36.09 17.12
CA TYR A 16 -6.83 -36.51 18.31
C TYR A 16 -7.65 -37.52 19.12
N LEU A 17 -6.96 -38.49 19.71
CA LEU A 17 -7.56 -39.43 20.65
C LEU A 17 -7.65 -38.78 22.03
N GLN A 18 -8.82 -38.80 22.63
CA GLN A 18 -9.03 -38.38 24.00
C GLN A 18 -8.60 -39.49 24.98
N PRO A 19 -8.11 -39.14 26.18
CA PRO A 19 -7.76 -40.12 27.22
C PRO A 19 -8.91 -41.07 27.58
N ALA A 20 -10.17 -40.63 27.43
CA ALA A 20 -11.36 -41.42 27.73
C ALA A 20 -11.82 -42.35 26.58
N GLY A 21 -11.07 -42.44 25.47
CA GLY A 21 -11.35 -43.38 24.36
C GLY A 21 -12.20 -42.82 23.21
N GLY A 22 -12.41 -41.51 23.12
CA GLY A 22 -13.09 -40.84 22.00
C GLY A 22 -12.14 -40.22 20.98
N LYS A 23 -12.60 -39.97 19.75
CA LYS A 23 -11.86 -39.24 18.70
C LYS A 23 -12.44 -37.82 18.59
N VAL A 24 -11.61 -36.79 18.78
CA VAL A 24 -11.98 -35.40 18.52
C VAL A 24 -11.43 -34.98 17.17
N GLU A 25 -12.33 -34.61 16.28
CA GLU A 25 -11.99 -34.08 14.98
C GLU A 25 -11.75 -32.56 15.09
N VAL A 26 -10.58 -32.12 14.63
CA VAL A 26 -10.12 -30.73 14.73
C VAL A 26 -10.13 -30.05 13.37
N ILE A 27 -9.78 -30.78 12.30
CA ILE A 27 -9.78 -30.27 10.94
C ILE A 27 -10.46 -31.32 10.04
N VAL A 28 -11.31 -30.88 9.13
CA VAL A 28 -12.00 -31.73 8.13
C VAL A 28 -11.77 -31.18 6.74
N GLY A 29 -11.21 -32.01 5.85
CA GLY A 29 -11.16 -31.81 4.41
C GLY A 29 -10.68 -30.43 3.96
N ILE A 30 -9.48 -30.02 4.38
CA ILE A 30 -8.92 -28.74 3.96
C ILE A 30 -8.07 -28.91 2.69
N ASP A 31 -8.47 -28.19 1.64
CA ASP A 31 -7.68 -27.95 0.43
C ASP A 31 -7.15 -26.51 0.44
N LEU A 32 -5.84 -26.35 0.27
CA LEU A 32 -5.19 -25.04 0.32
C LEU A 32 -3.85 -25.06 -0.42
N ALA A 33 -3.53 -23.99 -1.14
CA ALA A 33 -2.22 -23.78 -1.75
C ALA A 33 -1.60 -22.45 -1.32
N ILE A 34 -0.29 -22.45 -1.06
CA ILE A 34 0.54 -21.26 -0.80
C ILE A 34 1.41 -21.03 -2.03
N HIS A 35 1.27 -19.86 -2.65
CA HIS A 35 2.01 -19.46 -3.84
C HIS A 35 3.10 -18.43 -3.49
N PRO A 36 4.18 -18.35 -4.28
CA PRO A 36 5.19 -17.31 -4.11
C PRO A 36 4.58 -15.91 -4.34
N GLY A 37 5.15 -14.92 -3.67
CA GLY A 37 4.81 -13.50 -3.81
C GLY A 37 3.52 -13.07 -3.11
N ALA A 38 2.97 -13.92 -2.23
CA ALA A 38 1.73 -13.61 -1.50
C ALA A 38 1.89 -13.73 0.01
N ILE A 39 1.23 -12.84 0.74
CA ILE A 39 0.92 -12.99 2.16
C ILE A 39 -0.46 -13.63 2.28
N VAL A 40 -0.55 -14.80 2.90
CA VAL A 40 -1.81 -15.51 3.17
C VAL A 40 -2.12 -15.42 4.66
N ALA A 41 -3.28 -14.88 5.02
CA ALA A 41 -3.75 -14.86 6.39
C ALA A 41 -4.81 -15.94 6.64
N LEU A 42 -4.62 -16.69 7.73
CA LEU A 42 -5.58 -17.64 8.27
C LEU A 42 -6.24 -17.06 9.53
N LEU A 43 -7.53 -16.82 9.43
CA LEU A 43 -8.40 -16.34 10.49
C LEU A 43 -9.34 -17.45 10.97
N GLY A 44 -9.92 -17.26 12.14
CA GLY A 44 -10.90 -18.17 12.70
C GLY A 44 -11.00 -18.04 14.22
N PRO A 45 -12.14 -18.44 14.81
CA PRO A 45 -12.35 -18.36 16.25
C PRO A 45 -11.36 -19.23 17.03
N SER A 46 -11.26 -19.03 18.35
CA SER A 46 -10.42 -19.88 19.19
C SER A 46 -10.86 -21.35 19.07
N GLY A 47 -9.90 -22.28 18.99
CA GLY A 47 -10.19 -23.71 18.82
C GLY A 47 -10.55 -24.18 17.39
N SER A 48 -10.58 -23.29 16.40
CA SER A 48 -10.85 -23.65 14.97
C SER A 48 -9.78 -24.50 14.28
N GLY A 49 -8.67 -24.80 14.94
CA GLY A 49 -7.59 -25.61 14.36
C GLY A 49 -6.51 -24.83 13.60
N LYS A 50 -6.47 -23.49 13.66
CA LYS A 50 -5.46 -22.65 12.96
C LYS A 50 -4.01 -23.09 13.20
N SER A 51 -3.58 -23.13 14.47
CA SER A 51 -2.21 -23.55 14.81
C SER A 51 -1.95 -25.03 14.50
N THR A 52 -2.99 -25.86 14.48
CA THR A 52 -2.89 -27.26 14.03
C THR A 52 -2.62 -27.32 12.53
N LEU A 53 -3.36 -26.55 11.73
CA LEU A 53 -3.16 -26.47 10.28
C LEU A 53 -1.77 -25.92 9.94
N LEU A 54 -1.34 -24.84 10.62
CA LEU A 54 0.01 -24.28 10.45
C LEU A 54 1.10 -25.33 10.73
N ARG A 55 0.97 -26.12 11.80
CA ARG A 55 1.91 -27.21 12.12
C ARG A 55 1.90 -28.32 11.07
N ILE A 56 0.75 -28.62 10.48
CA ILE A 56 0.64 -29.60 9.40
C ILE A 56 1.33 -29.09 8.13
N LEU A 57 1.02 -27.86 7.70
CA LEU A 57 1.60 -27.25 6.50
C LEU A 57 3.12 -27.07 6.60
N SER A 58 3.64 -26.80 7.80
CA SER A 58 5.08 -26.66 8.06
C SER A 58 5.83 -27.98 8.30
N GLY A 59 5.12 -29.11 8.34
CA GLY A 59 5.72 -30.43 8.59
C GLY A 59 6.02 -30.75 10.06
N LEU A 60 5.60 -29.91 11.01
CA LEU A 60 5.75 -30.18 12.44
C LEU A 60 4.79 -31.25 12.98
N ALA A 61 3.69 -31.50 12.30
CA ALA A 61 2.73 -32.53 12.69
C ALA A 61 2.15 -33.22 11.44
N PRO A 62 2.05 -34.56 11.41
CA PRO A 62 1.40 -35.25 10.30
C PRO A 62 -0.11 -35.02 10.34
N PRO A 63 -0.79 -34.96 9.18
CA PRO A 63 -2.25 -35.03 9.13
C PRO A 63 -2.74 -36.42 9.57
N SER A 64 -4.03 -36.55 9.90
CA SER A 64 -4.67 -37.86 10.15
C SER A 64 -5.11 -38.54 8.86
N SER A 65 -5.47 -37.75 7.85
CA SER A 65 -5.85 -38.16 6.49
C SER A 65 -5.53 -37.02 5.51
N GLY A 66 -5.47 -37.32 4.22
CA GLY A 66 -5.01 -36.39 3.19
C GLY A 66 -3.48 -36.25 3.15
N GLU A 67 -3.00 -35.30 2.36
CA GLU A 67 -1.56 -35.09 2.15
C GLU A 67 -1.17 -33.62 2.10
N VAL A 68 0.09 -33.34 2.44
CA VAL A 68 0.74 -32.05 2.20
C VAL A 68 1.86 -32.26 1.19
N LEU A 69 1.90 -31.42 0.18
CA LEU A 69 2.89 -31.41 -0.87
C LEU A 69 3.80 -30.19 -0.74
N TRP A 70 5.09 -30.37 -1.01
CA TRP A 70 6.09 -29.31 -1.20
C TRP A 70 6.65 -29.42 -2.61
N HIS A 71 6.46 -28.40 -3.44
CA HIS A 71 6.76 -28.44 -4.89
C HIS A 71 6.19 -29.68 -5.59
N GLY A 72 4.92 -29.96 -5.34
CA GLY A 72 4.19 -31.10 -5.92
C GLY A 72 4.56 -32.48 -5.38
N LYS A 73 5.50 -32.58 -4.42
CA LYS A 73 5.95 -33.85 -3.83
C LYS A 73 5.44 -34.00 -2.39
N PRO A 74 4.98 -35.19 -1.97
CA PRO A 74 4.55 -35.41 -0.59
C PRO A 74 5.62 -35.07 0.44
N LEU A 75 5.20 -34.46 1.55
CA LEU A 75 6.05 -34.08 2.68
C LEU A 75 6.53 -35.26 3.52
N ASP A 76 6.25 -36.50 3.11
CA ASP A 76 6.45 -37.75 3.87
C ASP A 76 7.89 -37.90 4.40
N GLY A 77 8.13 -37.41 5.62
CA GLY A 77 9.44 -37.36 6.28
C GLY A 77 10.41 -36.28 5.74
N GLN A 78 10.02 -35.47 4.77
CA GLN A 78 10.85 -34.35 4.29
C GLN A 78 10.68 -33.13 5.19
N ILE A 79 11.78 -32.42 5.44
CA ILE A 79 11.75 -31.13 6.14
C ILE A 79 11.67 -30.04 5.06
N PRO A 80 10.52 -29.38 4.88
CA PRO A 80 10.42 -28.31 3.88
C PRO A 80 11.28 -27.13 4.29
N ASN A 81 11.78 -26.34 3.33
CA ASN A 81 12.56 -25.14 3.65
C ASN A 81 11.63 -24.01 4.14
N VAL A 82 11.22 -24.10 5.40
CA VAL A 82 10.29 -23.18 6.05
C VAL A 82 10.86 -22.70 7.39
N ALA A 83 10.37 -21.56 7.86
CA ALA A 83 10.66 -21.08 9.21
C ALA A 83 9.36 -20.69 9.91
N ILE A 84 9.35 -20.77 11.23
CA ILE A 84 8.17 -20.50 12.05
C ILE A 84 8.51 -19.45 13.11
N VAL A 85 7.65 -18.45 13.22
CA VAL A 85 7.66 -17.46 14.30
C VAL A 85 6.44 -17.75 15.18
N PHE A 86 6.69 -18.08 16.44
CA PHE A 86 5.64 -18.43 17.39
C PHE A 86 5.13 -17.20 18.18
N GLN A 87 3.94 -17.35 18.76
CA GLN A 87 3.32 -16.38 19.66
C GLN A 87 4.17 -16.14 20.92
N SER A 88 4.70 -17.20 21.52
CA SER A 88 5.76 -17.06 22.50
C SER A 88 7.05 -16.77 21.73
N PHE A 89 7.79 -15.73 22.12
CA PHE A 89 9.06 -15.35 21.46
C PHE A 89 9.99 -16.56 21.23
N ALA A 90 9.87 -17.59 22.10
CA ALA A 90 10.55 -18.87 22.03
C ALA A 90 12.06 -18.72 21.85
N LEU A 91 12.63 -17.62 22.38
CA LEU A 91 14.07 -17.36 22.38
C LEU A 91 14.72 -18.23 23.46
N PHE A 92 15.95 -18.66 23.20
CA PHE A 92 16.78 -19.33 24.19
C PHE A 92 17.26 -18.28 25.21
N PRO A 93 16.78 -18.33 26.48
CA PRO A 93 17.04 -17.25 27.44
C PRO A 93 18.48 -17.20 27.93
N TRP A 94 19.25 -18.28 27.73
CA TRP A 94 20.67 -18.39 28.07
C TRP A 94 21.62 -18.06 26.90
N LEU A 95 21.09 -17.77 25.72
CA LEU A 95 21.87 -17.33 24.56
C LEU A 95 21.72 -15.82 24.38
N THR A 96 22.75 -15.15 23.86
CA THR A 96 22.65 -13.75 23.42
C THR A 96 21.73 -13.61 22.21
N VAL A 97 21.39 -12.38 21.83
CA VAL A 97 20.64 -12.06 20.61
C VAL A 97 21.32 -12.67 19.38
N LEU A 98 22.62 -12.43 19.22
CA LEU A 98 23.40 -12.99 18.13
C LEU A 98 23.34 -14.51 18.13
N GLN A 99 23.60 -15.15 19.26
CA GLN A 99 23.57 -16.61 19.38
C GLN A 99 22.17 -17.20 19.09
N ASN A 100 21.10 -16.49 19.46
CA ASN A 100 19.74 -16.88 19.11
C ASN A 100 19.52 -16.90 17.59
N VAL A 101 19.98 -15.87 16.87
CA VAL A 101 19.88 -15.80 15.41
C VAL A 101 20.80 -16.82 14.74
N GLU A 102 21.97 -17.06 15.31
CA GLU A 102 22.92 -18.01 14.78
C GLU A 102 22.51 -19.50 15.02
N ALA A 103 21.69 -19.80 16.02
CA ALA A 103 21.27 -21.15 16.40
C ALA A 103 20.71 -22.03 15.25
N PRO A 104 19.75 -21.57 14.42
CA PRO A 104 19.24 -22.39 13.33
C PRO A 104 20.27 -22.65 12.21
N LEU A 105 21.24 -21.75 12.01
CA LEU A 105 22.35 -21.99 11.08
C LEU A 105 23.31 -23.06 11.60
N GLU A 106 23.57 -23.06 12.91
CA GLU A 106 24.36 -24.10 13.58
C GLU A 106 23.70 -25.47 13.43
N ALA A 107 22.38 -25.54 13.65
CA ALA A 107 21.61 -26.77 13.49
C ALA A 107 21.66 -27.31 12.04
N ARG A 108 21.85 -26.44 11.04
CA ARG A 108 22.07 -26.82 9.63
C ARG A 108 23.54 -27.15 9.31
N GLY A 109 24.43 -27.15 10.30
CA GLY A 109 25.85 -27.48 10.13
C GLY A 109 26.70 -26.38 9.49
N MET A 110 26.23 -25.13 9.47
CA MET A 110 26.97 -24.01 8.88
C MET A 110 28.23 -23.66 9.70
N HIS A 111 29.36 -23.42 9.02
CA HIS A 111 30.61 -23.03 9.68
C HIS A 111 30.49 -21.71 10.46
N ALA A 112 31.15 -21.65 11.62
CA ALA A 112 31.02 -20.55 12.60
C ALA A 112 31.22 -19.15 12.01
N MET A 113 32.25 -18.95 11.19
CA MET A 113 32.53 -17.64 10.55
C MET A 113 31.41 -17.19 9.60
N GLU A 114 30.85 -18.13 8.82
CA GLU A 114 29.78 -17.82 7.88
C GLU A 114 28.46 -17.56 8.61
N ARG A 115 28.14 -18.42 9.58
CA ARG A 115 27.02 -18.28 10.52
C ARG A 115 27.00 -16.89 11.15
N HIS A 116 28.13 -16.48 11.70
CA HIS A 116 28.29 -15.19 12.36
C HIS A 116 28.02 -14.01 11.41
N LYS A 117 28.64 -14.05 10.22
CA LYS A 117 28.43 -13.02 9.19
C LYS A 117 26.97 -12.94 8.71
N ARG A 118 26.28 -14.07 8.57
CA ARG A 118 24.86 -14.08 8.18
C ARG A 118 23.96 -13.53 9.30
N ALA A 119 24.21 -13.93 10.54
CA ALA A 119 23.44 -13.47 11.68
C ALA A 119 23.57 -11.95 11.90
N LEU A 120 24.78 -11.39 11.82
CA LEU A 120 25.00 -9.94 11.92
C LEU A 120 24.24 -9.16 10.85
N ARG A 121 24.34 -9.58 9.58
CA ARG A 121 23.59 -8.94 8.48
C ARG A 121 22.07 -8.99 8.69
N MET A 122 21.57 -10.09 9.25
CA MET A 122 20.15 -10.23 9.53
C MET A 122 19.71 -9.34 10.71
N LEU A 123 20.57 -9.17 11.73
CA LEU A 123 20.30 -8.25 12.84
C LEU A 123 20.23 -6.79 12.38
N ASP A 124 21.14 -6.37 11.50
CA ASP A 124 21.11 -5.06 10.83
C ASP A 124 19.81 -4.88 10.02
N THR A 125 19.43 -5.92 9.25
CA THR A 125 18.19 -5.89 8.44
C THR A 125 16.93 -5.69 9.29
N VAL A 126 16.88 -6.23 10.52
CA VAL A 126 15.74 -6.04 11.44
C VAL A 126 15.91 -4.85 12.40
N GLY A 127 16.99 -4.08 12.26
CA GLY A 127 17.29 -2.90 13.07
C GLY A 127 17.60 -3.22 14.54
N LEU A 128 18.45 -4.22 14.78
CA LEU A 128 18.92 -4.62 16.11
C LEU A 128 20.43 -4.40 16.32
N ASP A 129 21.03 -3.50 15.56
CA ASP A 129 22.45 -3.12 15.71
C ASP A 129 22.75 -2.62 17.13
N GLY A 130 23.85 -3.09 17.70
CA GLY A 130 24.29 -2.76 19.06
C GLY A 130 23.65 -3.61 20.17
N PHE A 131 22.74 -4.53 19.84
CA PHE A 131 22.12 -5.46 20.80
C PHE A 131 22.62 -6.91 20.66
N GLU A 132 23.65 -7.17 19.87
CA GLU A 132 24.15 -8.51 19.53
C GLU A 132 24.51 -9.34 20.76
N ASN A 133 25.07 -8.68 21.78
CA ASN A 133 25.54 -9.28 23.02
C ASN A 133 24.50 -9.29 24.14
N ALA A 134 23.34 -8.66 23.94
CA ALA A 134 22.28 -8.63 24.94
C ALA A 134 21.63 -10.01 25.08
N TYR A 135 21.15 -10.33 26.28
CA TYR A 135 20.33 -11.50 26.56
C TYR A 135 18.84 -11.15 26.40
N PRO A 136 17.97 -12.12 26.07
CA PRO A 136 16.53 -11.86 25.90
C PRO A 136 15.89 -11.12 27.07
N LYS A 137 16.32 -11.35 28.31
CA LYS A 137 15.80 -10.65 29.50
C LYS A 137 16.04 -9.13 29.49
N GLU A 138 17.02 -8.65 28.74
CA GLU A 138 17.43 -7.25 28.64
C GLU A 138 16.66 -6.51 27.52
N LEU A 139 15.80 -7.22 26.78
CA LEU A 139 15.08 -6.69 25.62
C LEU A 139 13.61 -6.39 25.92
N SER A 140 13.08 -5.36 25.27
CA SER A 140 11.64 -5.11 25.21
C SER A 140 10.90 -6.23 24.45
N GLY A 141 9.57 -6.29 24.57
CA GLY A 141 8.76 -7.27 23.84
C GLY A 141 8.95 -7.18 22.32
N GLY A 142 8.92 -5.97 21.76
CA GLY A 142 9.12 -5.75 20.33
C GLY A 142 10.52 -6.17 19.86
N MET A 143 11.55 -5.90 20.66
CA MET A 143 12.92 -6.34 20.36
C MET A 143 13.03 -7.87 20.38
N LYS A 144 12.42 -8.56 21.35
CA LYS A 144 12.37 -10.03 21.36
C LYS A 144 11.70 -10.59 20.10
N GLN A 145 10.63 -9.95 19.64
CA GLN A 145 9.95 -10.38 18.42
C GLN A 145 10.83 -10.18 17.18
N ARG A 146 11.56 -9.06 17.09
CA ARG A 146 12.57 -8.83 16.03
C ARG A 146 13.67 -9.89 16.02
N VAL A 147 14.15 -10.31 17.19
CA VAL A 147 15.11 -11.43 17.28
C VAL A 147 14.47 -12.72 16.75
N GLY A 148 13.19 -12.96 17.06
CA GLY A 148 12.42 -14.06 16.51
C GLY A 148 12.33 -14.03 14.99
N PHE A 149 12.06 -12.86 14.39
CA PHE A 149 12.06 -12.67 12.95
C PHE A 149 13.44 -12.87 12.34
N ALA A 150 14.49 -12.28 12.91
CA ALA A 150 15.86 -12.46 12.45
C ALA A 150 16.25 -13.95 12.45
N ARG A 151 15.97 -14.66 13.54
CA ARG A 151 16.21 -16.10 13.65
C ARG A 151 15.45 -16.92 12.59
N ALA A 152 14.23 -16.53 12.26
CA ALA A 152 13.44 -17.20 11.22
C ALA A 152 13.92 -16.88 9.80
N LEU A 153 14.34 -15.64 9.55
CA LEU A 153 14.71 -15.17 8.21
C LEU A 153 16.15 -15.50 7.82
N VAL A 154 17.06 -15.65 8.79
CA VAL A 154 18.49 -15.90 8.53
C VAL A 154 18.74 -17.20 7.76
N VAL A 155 17.82 -18.16 7.85
CA VAL A 155 17.88 -19.44 7.14
C VAL A 155 17.33 -19.39 5.71
N GLU A 156 16.92 -18.20 5.24
CA GLU A 156 16.36 -17.95 3.91
C GLU A 156 15.22 -18.94 3.57
N PRO A 157 14.13 -18.94 4.38
CA PRO A 157 13.04 -19.88 4.21
C PRO A 157 12.23 -19.56 2.95
N GLU A 158 11.67 -20.56 2.27
CA GLU A 158 10.74 -20.31 1.16
C GLU A 158 9.40 -19.76 1.67
N VAL A 159 8.90 -20.32 2.77
CA VAL A 159 7.67 -19.86 3.45
C VAL A 159 7.99 -19.48 4.90
N LEU A 160 7.65 -18.25 5.26
CA LEU A 160 7.64 -17.80 6.65
C LEU A 160 6.25 -18.01 7.25
N PHE A 161 6.15 -18.98 8.16
CA PHE A 161 4.96 -19.19 8.96
C PHE A 161 5.01 -18.33 10.22
N MET A 162 3.89 -17.71 10.56
CA MET A 162 3.77 -16.93 11.79
C MET A 162 2.49 -17.30 12.53
N ASP A 163 2.61 -17.67 13.81
CA ASP A 163 1.47 -18.03 14.67
C ASP A 163 1.26 -16.91 15.70
N GLU A 164 0.30 -16.04 15.43
CA GLU A 164 -0.01 -14.83 16.22
C GLU A 164 1.23 -13.98 16.60
N PRO A 165 2.06 -13.57 15.63
CA PRO A 165 3.36 -12.95 15.89
C PRO A 165 3.29 -11.59 16.61
N PHE A 166 2.11 -10.97 16.70
CA PHE A 166 1.93 -9.64 17.28
C PHE A 166 1.05 -9.63 18.53
N SER A 167 0.46 -10.76 18.94
CA SER A 167 -0.58 -10.75 19.98
C SER A 167 -0.06 -10.51 21.41
N SER A 168 1.23 -10.76 21.66
CA SER A 168 1.86 -10.54 22.97
C SER A 168 2.46 -9.13 23.15
N LEU A 169 2.26 -8.23 22.19
CA LEU A 169 2.83 -6.88 22.18
C LEU A 169 1.76 -5.84 22.52
N ASP A 170 2.17 -4.71 23.08
CA ASP A 170 1.28 -3.55 23.20
C ASP A 170 0.91 -3.01 21.81
N VAL A 171 -0.20 -2.27 21.75
CA VAL A 171 -0.82 -1.85 20.48
C VAL A 171 0.14 -1.07 19.58
N LEU A 172 0.91 -0.13 20.14
CA LEU A 172 1.82 0.73 19.36
C LEU A 172 3.04 -0.07 18.88
N THR A 173 3.62 -0.91 19.74
CA THR A 173 4.73 -1.79 19.35
C THR A 173 4.31 -2.77 18.26
N ALA A 174 3.11 -3.37 18.38
CA ALA A 174 2.56 -4.27 17.36
C ALA A 174 2.32 -3.53 16.02
N GLU A 175 1.81 -2.30 16.05
CA GLU A 175 1.61 -1.48 14.86
C GLU A 175 2.91 -1.15 14.14
N ASN A 176 3.91 -0.66 14.87
CA ASN A 176 5.24 -0.37 14.31
C ASN A 176 5.87 -1.61 13.69
N LEU A 177 5.86 -2.73 14.41
CA LEU A 177 6.49 -3.97 13.96
C LEU A 177 5.79 -4.57 12.73
N ARG A 178 4.47 -4.42 12.60
CA ARG A 178 3.74 -4.78 11.37
C ARG A 178 4.14 -3.91 10.20
N GLY A 179 4.28 -2.60 10.41
CA GLY A 179 4.75 -1.66 9.39
C GLY A 179 6.12 -2.04 8.87
N GLU A 180 7.05 -2.37 9.77
CA GLU A 180 8.42 -2.80 9.42
C GLU A 180 8.44 -4.14 8.68
N LEU A 181 7.66 -5.13 9.13
CA LEU A 181 7.52 -6.41 8.43
C LEU A 181 7.02 -6.19 7.00
N LEU A 182 6.00 -5.35 6.84
CA LEU A 182 5.41 -5.03 5.55
C LEU A 182 6.40 -4.25 4.67
N GLU A 183 7.19 -3.33 5.23
CA GLU A 183 8.23 -2.61 4.50
C GLU A 183 9.30 -3.57 3.96
N LEU A 184 9.78 -4.51 4.79
CA LEU A 184 10.74 -5.53 4.36
C LEU A 184 10.19 -6.41 3.24
N TRP A 185 8.91 -6.78 3.34
CA TRP A 185 8.21 -7.56 2.32
C TRP A 185 8.05 -6.81 1.00
N LEU A 186 7.47 -5.61 1.03
CA LEU A 186 7.18 -4.79 -0.16
C LEU A 186 8.46 -4.36 -0.89
N ASN A 187 9.53 -4.06 -0.15
CA ASN A 187 10.83 -3.70 -0.72
C ASN A 187 11.66 -4.90 -1.17
N ARG A 188 11.13 -6.14 -1.09
CA ARG A 188 11.84 -7.39 -1.41
C ARG A 188 13.17 -7.56 -0.65
N LYS A 189 13.25 -7.00 0.56
CA LYS A 189 14.39 -7.16 1.47
C LYS A 189 14.24 -8.41 2.33
N MET A 190 13.03 -8.98 2.42
CA MET A 190 12.78 -10.23 3.10
C MET A 190 13.21 -11.41 2.20
N PRO A 191 14.01 -12.37 2.72
CA PRO A 191 14.44 -13.53 1.93
C PRO A 191 13.34 -14.57 1.68
N ALA A 192 12.15 -14.41 2.29
CA ALA A 192 11.05 -15.33 2.14
C ALA A 192 10.30 -15.14 0.81
N SER A 193 9.89 -16.24 0.18
CA SER A 193 9.09 -16.21 -1.06
C SER A 193 7.60 -16.08 -0.79
N ALA A 194 7.12 -16.52 0.37
CA ALA A 194 5.73 -16.37 0.80
C ALA A 194 5.64 -16.21 2.33
N ILE A 195 4.55 -15.60 2.80
CA ILE A 195 4.23 -15.49 4.22
C ILE A 195 2.88 -16.16 4.49
N PHE A 196 2.81 -17.00 5.51
CA PHE A 196 1.57 -17.56 6.02
C PHE A 196 1.38 -17.13 7.48
N ILE A 197 0.41 -16.24 7.72
CA ILE A 197 0.15 -15.68 9.04
C ILE A 197 -1.15 -16.22 9.62
N VAL A 198 -1.08 -16.79 10.82
CA VAL A 198 -2.25 -17.09 11.65
C VAL A 198 -2.46 -15.90 12.57
N THR A 199 -3.67 -15.36 12.57
CA THR A 199 -4.04 -14.26 13.47
C THR A 199 -5.50 -14.39 13.90
N HIS A 200 -5.86 -13.72 14.98
CA HIS A 200 -7.25 -13.51 15.37
C HIS A 200 -7.66 -12.05 15.19
N ASN A 201 -6.74 -11.17 14.77
CA ASN A 201 -7.02 -9.77 14.51
C ASN A 201 -7.44 -9.58 13.05
N ILE A 202 -8.71 -9.19 12.86
CA ILE A 202 -9.32 -9.02 11.54
C ILE A 202 -8.65 -7.88 10.77
N GLU A 203 -8.45 -6.73 11.41
CA GLU A 203 -7.84 -5.57 10.76
C GLU A 203 -6.41 -5.85 10.33
N GLU A 204 -5.65 -6.62 11.13
CA GLU A 204 -4.31 -7.06 10.80
C GLU A 204 -4.28 -7.92 9.53
N ALA A 205 -5.19 -8.89 9.41
CA ALA A 205 -5.30 -9.71 8.22
C ALA A 205 -5.61 -8.85 6.99
N VAL A 206 -6.55 -7.91 7.09
CA VAL A 206 -6.91 -6.98 6.00
C VAL A 206 -5.80 -5.97 5.73
N LEU A 207 -4.92 -5.68 6.68
CA LEU A 207 -3.79 -4.77 6.47
C LEU A 207 -2.62 -5.46 5.77
N LEU A 208 -2.34 -6.72 6.09
CA LEU A 208 -1.13 -7.43 5.66
C LEU A 208 -1.36 -8.36 4.45
N ALA A 209 -2.48 -9.08 4.41
CA ALA A 209 -2.60 -10.25 3.55
C ALA A 209 -3.11 -9.95 2.14
N ASP A 210 -2.59 -10.63 1.13
CA ASP A 210 -3.10 -10.63 -0.25
C ASP A 210 -4.26 -11.62 -0.43
N ARG A 211 -4.36 -12.61 0.46
CA ARG A 211 -5.44 -13.61 0.50
C ARG A 211 -5.81 -13.91 1.95
N ILE A 212 -7.10 -13.97 2.24
CA ILE A 212 -7.63 -14.28 3.56
C ILE A 212 -8.46 -15.55 3.49
N ILE A 213 -8.18 -16.47 4.41
CA ILE A 213 -8.92 -17.72 4.62
C ILE A 213 -9.50 -17.68 6.02
N VAL A 214 -10.79 -17.94 6.17
CA VAL A 214 -11.47 -17.97 7.47
C VAL A 214 -11.93 -19.38 7.77
N LEU A 215 -11.46 -19.93 8.90
CA LEU A 215 -11.88 -21.23 9.39
C LEU A 215 -13.15 -21.14 10.26
N GLY A 216 -14.01 -22.14 10.12
CA GLY A 216 -15.05 -22.49 11.09
C GLY A 216 -14.48 -23.22 12.31
N HIS A 217 -15.34 -23.53 13.29
CA HIS A 217 -14.96 -24.32 14.46
C HIS A 217 -15.85 -25.56 14.61
N ASN A 218 -15.34 -26.59 15.29
CA ASN A 218 -16.06 -27.80 15.67
C ASN A 218 -16.81 -28.52 14.52
N PRO A 219 -16.10 -29.08 13.51
CA PRO A 219 -14.66 -29.08 13.32
C PRO A 219 -14.16 -27.93 12.42
N GLY A 220 -12.85 -27.71 12.37
CA GLY A 220 -12.22 -26.71 11.51
C GLY A 220 -12.37 -27.04 10.03
N HIS A 221 -12.98 -26.14 9.28
CA HIS A 221 -13.20 -26.21 7.83
C HIS A 221 -13.10 -24.81 7.23
N ILE A 222 -12.79 -24.68 5.94
CA ILE A 222 -12.76 -23.37 5.27
C ILE A 222 -14.20 -22.87 5.09
N ARG A 223 -14.52 -21.71 5.67
CA ARG A 223 -15.82 -21.05 5.47
C ARG A 223 -15.82 -20.05 4.34
N THR A 224 -14.70 -19.37 4.15
CA THR A 224 -14.48 -18.47 3.01
C THR A 224 -12.99 -18.33 2.73
N ASP A 225 -12.68 -18.08 1.47
CA ASP A 225 -11.34 -17.92 0.93
C ASP A 225 -11.40 -16.92 -0.22
N PHE A 226 -10.73 -15.78 -0.06
CA PHE A 226 -10.83 -14.70 -1.02
C PHE A 226 -9.55 -13.84 -1.09
N PRO A 227 -9.27 -13.25 -2.27
CA PRO A 227 -8.18 -12.28 -2.42
C PRO A 227 -8.56 -10.92 -1.83
N VAL A 228 -7.57 -10.20 -1.32
CA VAL A 228 -7.69 -8.82 -0.84
C VAL A 228 -7.17 -7.87 -1.92
N ASP A 229 -8.10 -7.33 -2.72
CA ASP A 229 -7.79 -6.39 -3.81
C ASP A 229 -7.66 -4.95 -3.28
N LEU A 230 -6.69 -4.72 -2.40
CA LEU A 230 -6.33 -3.42 -1.87
C LEU A 230 -4.82 -3.16 -2.09
N PRO A 231 -4.44 -2.06 -2.77
CA PRO A 231 -3.02 -1.74 -2.95
C PRO A 231 -2.37 -1.36 -1.62
N HIS A 232 -1.09 -1.68 -1.46
CA HIS A 232 -0.27 -1.14 -0.38
C HIS A 232 0.29 0.24 -0.74
N PRO A 233 0.46 1.17 0.22
CA PRO A 233 0.00 1.07 1.61
C PRO A 233 -1.53 1.16 1.71
N ARG A 234 -2.12 0.34 2.58
CA ARG A 234 -3.59 0.25 2.72
C ARG A 234 -4.10 1.31 3.70
N ASP A 235 -5.07 2.11 3.26
CA ASP A 235 -5.76 3.08 4.13
C ASP A 235 -6.87 2.37 4.94
N ARG A 236 -6.68 2.32 6.26
CA ARG A 236 -7.63 1.71 7.22
C ARG A 236 -8.98 2.44 7.25
N LYS A 237 -9.02 3.71 6.85
CA LYS A 237 -10.24 4.53 6.80
C LYS A 237 -11.00 4.37 5.47
N ALA A 238 -10.40 3.73 4.47
CA ALA A 238 -11.03 3.55 3.17
C ALA A 238 -12.26 2.64 3.30
N ARG A 239 -13.35 3.01 2.62
CA ARG A 239 -14.62 2.25 2.65
C ARG A 239 -14.47 0.78 2.22
N ARG A 240 -13.57 0.50 1.27
CA ARG A 240 -13.30 -0.90 0.86
C ARG A 240 -12.60 -1.68 1.97
N PHE A 241 -11.68 -1.05 2.70
CA PHE A 241 -11.01 -1.66 3.85
C PHE A 241 -12.03 -2.04 4.92
N THR A 242 -12.88 -1.10 5.33
CA THR A 242 -13.93 -1.36 6.33
C THR A 242 -14.92 -2.43 5.85
N THR A 243 -15.24 -2.49 4.56
CA THR A 243 -16.10 -3.56 3.99
C THR A 243 -15.47 -4.95 4.17
N TYR A 244 -14.16 -5.10 3.99
CA TYR A 244 -13.48 -6.37 4.25
C TYR A 244 -13.53 -6.74 5.74
N VAL A 245 -13.29 -5.78 6.63
CA VAL A 245 -13.37 -5.98 8.09
C VAL A 245 -14.77 -6.41 8.50
N ASP A 246 -15.81 -5.70 8.05
CA ASP A 246 -17.21 -6.00 8.35
C ASP A 246 -17.61 -7.38 7.82
N TYR A 247 -17.16 -7.73 6.61
CA TYR A 247 -17.40 -9.04 6.02
C TYR A 247 -16.81 -10.16 6.87
N ILE A 248 -15.52 -10.06 7.19
CA ILE A 248 -14.82 -11.06 8.00
C ILE A 248 -15.44 -11.16 9.39
N TYR A 249 -15.77 -10.02 10.01
CA TYR A 249 -16.46 -9.99 11.30
C TYR A 249 -17.82 -10.70 11.23
N GLY A 250 -18.60 -10.45 10.18
CA GLY A 250 -19.86 -11.15 9.92
C GLY A 250 -19.67 -12.66 9.76
N VAL A 251 -18.66 -13.10 9.01
CA VAL A 251 -18.33 -14.52 8.90
C VAL A 251 -17.96 -15.09 10.26
N MET A 252 -17.05 -14.45 11.01
CA MET A 252 -16.58 -14.96 12.30
C MET A 252 -17.67 -15.03 13.38
N THR A 253 -18.68 -14.17 13.34
CA THR A 253 -19.73 -14.08 14.37
C THR A 253 -21.01 -14.83 14.03
N GLN A 254 -21.29 -15.08 12.76
CA GLN A 254 -22.51 -15.77 12.35
C GLN A 254 -22.30 -17.29 12.34
N PRO A 255 -23.23 -18.07 12.91
CA PRO A 255 -23.13 -19.54 12.99
C PRO A 255 -23.47 -20.26 11.67
N ARG A 256 -23.70 -19.53 10.56
CA ARG A 256 -24.02 -20.15 9.26
C ARG A 256 -22.85 -20.98 8.74
N GLU A 257 -23.11 -22.17 8.22
CA GLU A 257 -22.06 -22.99 7.58
C GLU A 257 -21.46 -22.27 6.37
N GLU A 258 -22.31 -21.77 5.46
CA GLU A 258 -21.86 -21.02 4.28
C GLU A 258 -21.74 -19.51 4.54
N ALA A 259 -20.56 -18.96 4.20
CA ALA A 259 -20.35 -17.52 4.21
C ALA A 259 -21.08 -16.85 3.04
N PRO A 260 -21.73 -15.69 3.26
CA PRO A 260 -22.30 -14.92 2.15
C PRO A 260 -21.19 -14.50 1.17
N PRO A 261 -21.53 -14.20 -0.11
CA PRO A 261 -20.54 -13.67 -1.05
C PRO A 261 -20.07 -12.28 -0.60
N LEU A 262 -18.76 -12.05 -0.62
CA LEU A 262 -18.18 -10.73 -0.37
C LEU A 262 -18.64 -9.74 -1.45
N ARG A 263 -19.31 -8.66 -1.05
CA ARG A 263 -19.75 -7.59 -1.94
C ARG A 263 -18.95 -6.32 -1.65
N LEU A 264 -17.96 -6.03 -2.49
CA LEU A 264 -17.16 -4.81 -2.38
C LEU A 264 -17.87 -3.63 -3.05
N PRO A 265 -17.83 -2.42 -2.46
CA PRO A 265 -18.19 -1.22 -3.19
C PRO A 265 -17.26 -1.08 -4.40
N LYS A 266 -17.82 -0.59 -5.53
CA LYS A 266 -17.02 -0.29 -6.72
C LYS A 266 -15.83 0.57 -6.29
N ARG A 267 -14.61 0.25 -6.79
CA ARG A 267 -13.47 1.17 -6.67
C ARG A 267 -13.99 2.55 -7.04
N ALA A 268 -13.79 3.55 -6.18
CA ALA A 268 -13.92 4.93 -6.60
C ALA A 268 -13.13 5.01 -7.91
N ARG A 269 -13.78 5.42 -9.01
CA ARG A 269 -13.06 5.64 -10.26
C ARG A 269 -11.90 6.53 -9.89
N LYS A 270 -10.65 6.06 -10.06
CA LYS A 270 -9.48 6.94 -9.98
C LYS A 270 -9.86 8.16 -10.82
N GLU A 271 -9.97 9.33 -10.20
CA GLU A 271 -10.15 10.55 -10.98
C GLU A 271 -8.94 10.59 -11.90
N ARG A 272 -9.14 10.32 -13.19
CA ARG A 272 -8.06 10.45 -14.15
C ARG A 272 -7.72 11.92 -14.16
N TYR A 273 -6.56 12.28 -13.60
CA TYR A 273 -6.03 13.62 -13.78
C TYR A 273 -5.85 13.82 -15.29
N GLN A 274 -6.49 14.85 -15.83
CA GLN A 274 -6.23 15.28 -17.20
C GLN A 274 -4.77 15.72 -17.33
N MET A 275 -4.18 15.57 -18.51
CA MET A 275 -2.87 16.18 -18.79
C MET A 275 -3.04 17.70 -18.78
N LEU A 276 -2.20 18.38 -17.99
CA LEU A 276 -2.06 19.83 -18.01
C LEU A 276 -1.13 20.20 -19.18
N PRO A 277 -1.58 21.05 -20.12
CA PRO A 277 -0.72 21.66 -21.10
C PRO A 277 0.32 22.54 -20.42
N HIS A 278 1.60 22.37 -20.77
CA HIS A 278 2.70 23.10 -20.13
C HIS A 278 2.79 24.54 -20.64
N ALA A 279 1.92 25.39 -20.11
CA ALA A 279 1.87 26.82 -20.43
C ALA A 279 1.95 27.67 -19.15
N PHE A 280 2.63 28.80 -19.23
CA PHE A 280 2.63 29.77 -18.14
C PHE A 280 1.34 30.61 -18.16
N PRO A 281 0.77 30.98 -17.01
CA PRO A 281 -0.42 31.84 -16.95
C PRO A 281 -0.27 33.16 -17.71
N GLY A 282 0.94 33.73 -17.73
CA GLY A 282 1.25 34.94 -18.50
C GLY A 282 1.11 34.73 -20.01
N SER A 283 1.57 33.58 -20.54
CA SER A 283 1.42 33.23 -21.96
C SER A 283 -0.04 33.07 -22.34
N ILE A 284 -0.85 32.45 -21.47
CA ILE A 284 -2.30 32.30 -21.68
C ILE A 284 -2.97 33.69 -21.76
N GLY A 285 -2.62 34.60 -20.86
CA GLY A 285 -3.14 35.97 -20.89
C GLY A 285 -2.74 36.75 -22.13
N GLY A 286 -1.46 36.73 -22.51
CA GLY A 286 -0.99 37.40 -23.73
C GLY A 286 -1.64 36.83 -24.99
N PHE A 287 -1.81 35.51 -25.06
CA PHE A 287 -2.52 34.86 -26.16
C PHE A 287 -3.99 35.34 -26.27
N LEU A 288 -4.72 35.39 -25.16
CA LEU A 288 -6.11 35.84 -25.14
C LEU A 288 -6.25 37.34 -25.48
N GLU A 289 -5.29 38.18 -25.09
CA GLU A 289 -5.23 39.60 -25.48
C GLU A 289 -5.10 39.77 -27.00
N VAL A 290 -4.17 39.03 -27.61
CA VAL A 290 -3.97 39.06 -29.07
C VAL A 290 -5.23 38.56 -29.79
N LEU A 291 -5.77 37.41 -29.36
CA LEU A 291 -6.98 36.84 -29.94
C LEU A 291 -8.18 37.78 -29.82
N ALA A 292 -8.34 38.47 -28.68
CA ALA A 292 -9.38 39.48 -28.50
C ALA A 292 -9.18 40.71 -29.42
N GLY A 293 -7.93 41.13 -29.63
CA GLY A 293 -7.56 42.26 -30.48
C GLY A 293 -7.87 42.05 -31.97
N ILE A 294 -7.80 40.82 -32.46
CA ILE A 294 -8.07 40.45 -33.86
C ILE A 294 -9.53 40.05 -34.12
N GLY A 295 -10.44 40.26 -33.17
CA GLY A 295 -11.87 40.00 -33.33
C GLY A 295 -12.37 38.69 -32.72
N GLY A 296 -11.52 37.97 -31.97
CA GLY A 296 -11.92 36.86 -31.11
C GLY A 296 -11.91 35.47 -31.75
N ARG A 297 -11.54 35.34 -33.02
CA ARG A 297 -11.42 34.03 -33.70
C ARG A 297 -10.39 34.09 -34.81
N ASP A 298 -9.52 33.09 -34.88
CA ASP A 298 -8.56 32.94 -35.98
C ASP A 298 -8.06 31.49 -36.12
N ASP A 299 -7.39 31.20 -37.23
CA ASP A 299 -6.71 29.94 -37.50
C ASP A 299 -5.35 29.88 -36.76
N LEU A 300 -5.00 28.71 -36.22
CA LEU A 300 -3.80 28.52 -35.41
C LEU A 300 -2.49 28.78 -36.18
N TYR A 301 -2.44 28.45 -37.48
CA TYR A 301 -1.26 28.70 -38.31
C TYR A 301 -1.08 30.19 -38.57
N HIS A 302 -2.19 30.91 -38.78
CA HIS A 302 -2.15 32.36 -38.97
C HIS A 302 -1.69 33.08 -37.68
N LEU A 303 -2.26 32.69 -36.53
CA LEU A 303 -1.85 33.20 -35.22
C LEU A 303 -0.38 32.91 -34.88
N ALA A 304 0.10 31.70 -35.16
CA ALA A 304 1.50 31.34 -34.94
C ALA A 304 2.44 32.22 -35.78
N ALA A 305 2.08 32.48 -37.05
CA ALA A 305 2.83 33.37 -37.92
C ALA A 305 2.83 34.82 -37.43
N GLU A 306 1.70 35.34 -36.94
CA GLU A 306 1.59 36.70 -36.41
C GLU A 306 2.42 36.89 -35.12
N LEU A 307 2.45 35.86 -34.26
CA LEU A 307 3.26 35.84 -33.05
C LEU A 307 4.74 35.51 -33.31
N ASN A 308 5.11 35.20 -34.56
CA ASN A 308 6.45 34.72 -34.94
C ASN A 308 6.90 33.52 -34.08
N MET A 309 5.99 32.56 -33.90
CA MET A 309 6.16 31.32 -33.15
C MET A 309 5.88 30.11 -34.03
N GLU A 310 6.47 28.97 -33.71
CA GLU A 310 6.07 27.71 -34.31
C GLU A 310 4.74 27.22 -33.72
N VAL A 311 3.93 26.50 -34.50
CA VAL A 311 2.62 26.00 -34.05
C VAL A 311 2.77 25.11 -32.81
N ASP A 312 3.80 24.27 -32.76
CA ASP A 312 4.08 23.39 -31.62
C ASP A 312 4.44 24.15 -30.34
N GLU A 313 4.96 25.38 -30.46
CA GLU A 313 5.26 26.25 -29.31
C GLU A 313 4.01 27.00 -28.81
N LEU A 314 3.11 27.34 -29.72
CA LEU A 314 1.84 28.01 -29.39
C LEU A 314 0.81 27.02 -28.81
N LEU A 315 0.84 25.76 -29.27
CA LEU A 315 -0.17 24.75 -28.98
C LEU A 315 -0.43 24.54 -27.47
N PRO A 316 0.58 24.39 -26.58
CA PRO A 316 0.32 24.23 -25.15
C PRO A 316 -0.44 25.42 -24.53
N THR A 317 -0.19 26.63 -25.03
CA THR A 317 -0.88 27.85 -24.55
C THR A 317 -2.34 27.85 -24.98
N VAL A 318 -2.61 27.47 -26.23
CA VAL A 318 -3.98 27.35 -26.76
C VAL A 318 -4.75 26.24 -26.04
N GLU A 319 -4.12 25.08 -25.84
CA GLU A 319 -4.70 23.96 -25.10
C GLU A 319 -4.99 24.34 -23.64
N ALA A 320 -4.12 25.12 -22.99
CA ALA A 320 -4.34 25.61 -21.64
C ALA A 320 -5.51 26.60 -21.56
N ALA A 321 -5.59 27.55 -22.51
CA ALA A 321 -6.71 28.48 -22.62
C ALA A 321 -8.03 27.73 -22.83
N ALA A 322 -8.02 26.69 -23.67
CA ALA A 322 -9.17 25.83 -23.89
C ALA A 322 -9.54 25.00 -22.64
N LEU A 323 -8.54 24.45 -21.96
CA LEU A 323 -8.73 23.68 -20.73
C LEU A 323 -9.37 24.52 -19.62
N LEU A 324 -8.98 25.78 -19.49
CA LEU A 324 -9.52 26.72 -18.51
C LEU A 324 -10.88 27.31 -18.93
N GLY A 325 -11.35 27.03 -20.15
CA GLY A 325 -12.62 27.54 -20.68
C GLY A 325 -12.56 28.99 -21.17
N PHE A 326 -11.36 29.53 -21.40
CA PHE A 326 -11.16 30.87 -21.97
C PHE A 326 -11.18 30.88 -23.51
N ALA A 327 -10.97 29.72 -24.13
CA ALA A 327 -11.05 29.55 -25.57
C ALA A 327 -11.72 28.22 -25.94
N VAL A 328 -12.10 28.07 -27.21
CA VAL A 328 -12.60 26.83 -27.79
C VAL A 328 -11.74 26.52 -29.01
N LEU A 329 -11.17 25.31 -29.05
CA LEU A 329 -10.40 24.81 -30.17
C LEU A 329 -11.29 23.90 -31.05
N ARG A 330 -11.42 24.20 -32.35
CA ARG A 330 -12.20 23.40 -33.30
C ARG A 330 -11.46 23.27 -34.63
N GLU A 331 -11.05 22.04 -34.98
CA GLU A 331 -10.52 21.72 -36.32
C GLU A 331 -9.37 22.62 -36.82
N GLY A 332 -8.56 23.20 -35.92
CA GLY A 332 -7.46 24.11 -36.27
C GLY A 332 -7.78 25.60 -36.03
N ASP A 333 -9.04 25.95 -35.81
CA ASP A 333 -9.45 27.30 -35.40
C ASP A 333 -9.48 27.42 -33.87
N VAL A 334 -9.17 28.61 -33.37
CA VAL A 334 -9.38 28.98 -31.97
C VAL A 334 -10.32 30.18 -31.87
N GLU A 335 -11.30 30.07 -30.97
CA GLU A 335 -12.30 31.11 -30.72
C GLU A 335 -12.33 31.46 -29.22
N ILE A 336 -12.28 32.74 -28.88
CA ILE A 336 -12.32 33.21 -27.49
C ILE A 336 -13.73 33.06 -26.92
N THR A 337 -13.84 32.60 -25.67
CA THR A 337 -15.12 32.54 -24.97
C THR A 337 -15.47 33.89 -24.34
N PRO A 338 -16.73 34.12 -23.91
CA PRO A 338 -17.08 35.29 -23.12
C PRO A 338 -16.21 35.44 -21.86
N GLU A 339 -15.94 34.33 -21.16
CA GLU A 339 -15.06 34.31 -19.99
C GLU A 339 -13.62 34.66 -20.36
N GLY A 340 -13.11 34.16 -21.49
CA GLY A 340 -11.78 34.50 -22.00
C GLY A 340 -11.66 35.96 -22.40
N LYS A 341 -12.72 36.54 -22.96
CA LYS A 341 -12.77 37.98 -23.28
C LYS A 341 -12.74 38.84 -22.02
N SER A 342 -13.55 38.48 -21.02
CA SER A 342 -13.48 39.14 -19.70
C SER A 342 -12.11 39.01 -19.05
N PHE A 343 -11.44 37.86 -19.20
CA PHE A 343 -10.08 37.66 -18.73
C PHE A 343 -9.07 38.57 -19.46
N ALA A 344 -9.15 38.67 -20.79
CA ALA A 344 -8.25 39.49 -21.59
C ALA A 344 -8.37 40.99 -21.28
N GLU A 345 -9.59 41.48 -21.04
CA GLU A 345 -9.87 42.89 -20.78
C GLU A 345 -9.68 43.28 -19.29
N ALA A 346 -9.55 42.30 -18.39
CA ALA A 346 -9.45 42.51 -16.96
C ALA A 346 -8.09 43.08 -16.51
N ASP A 347 -8.10 43.79 -15.38
CA ASP A 347 -6.88 44.17 -14.66
C ASP A 347 -6.20 42.96 -13.99
N ILE A 348 -4.98 43.16 -13.48
CA ILE A 348 -4.15 42.07 -12.93
C ILE A 348 -4.85 41.33 -11.78
N LEU A 349 -5.51 42.06 -10.87
CA LEU A 349 -6.18 41.45 -9.71
C LEU A 349 -7.39 40.64 -10.14
N THR A 350 -8.19 41.18 -11.05
CA THR A 350 -9.38 40.52 -11.59
C THR A 350 -9.00 39.27 -12.39
N ARG A 351 -7.90 39.32 -13.16
CA ARG A 351 -7.38 38.14 -13.88
C ARG A 351 -7.02 37.00 -12.93
N LYS A 352 -6.35 37.28 -11.81
CA LYS A 352 -6.02 36.23 -10.83
C LYS A 352 -7.28 35.54 -10.30
N THR A 353 -8.32 36.31 -9.98
CA THR A 353 -9.60 35.78 -9.51
C THR A 353 -10.29 34.94 -10.59
N LEU A 354 -10.37 35.42 -11.83
CA LEU A 354 -10.95 34.68 -12.95
C LEU A 354 -10.18 33.38 -13.24
N PHE A 355 -8.85 33.45 -13.19
CA PHE A 355 -7.99 32.27 -13.34
C PHE A 355 -8.24 31.24 -12.24
N ARG A 356 -8.34 31.68 -10.99
CA ARG A 356 -8.63 30.83 -9.83
C ARG A 356 -9.93 30.05 -10.02
N GLU A 357 -11.00 30.75 -10.39
CA GLU A 357 -12.32 30.16 -10.59
C GLU A 357 -12.30 29.15 -11.74
N ALA A 358 -11.70 29.52 -12.88
CA ALA A 358 -11.52 28.65 -14.02
C ALA A 358 -10.71 27.39 -13.67
N ALA A 359 -9.57 27.57 -12.99
CA ALA A 359 -8.69 26.49 -12.56
C ALA A 359 -9.39 25.51 -11.63
N LEU A 360 -10.09 25.98 -10.58
CA LEU A 360 -10.80 25.09 -9.65
C LEU A 360 -11.98 24.38 -10.31
N LYS A 361 -12.66 25.07 -11.24
CA LYS A 361 -13.80 24.51 -11.99
C LYS A 361 -13.39 23.47 -13.02
N HIS A 362 -12.27 23.67 -13.71
CA HIS A 362 -11.91 22.86 -14.88
C HIS A 362 -10.72 21.93 -14.66
N VAL A 363 -9.87 22.15 -13.64
CA VAL A 363 -8.65 21.37 -13.40
C VAL A 363 -8.79 20.48 -12.16
N ALA A 364 -8.93 19.17 -12.37
CA ALA A 364 -9.11 18.19 -11.29
C ALA A 364 -7.96 18.18 -10.28
N LEU A 365 -6.70 18.30 -10.75
CA LEU A 365 -5.52 18.30 -9.89
C LEU A 365 -5.51 19.50 -8.93
N LEU A 366 -5.80 20.71 -9.41
CA LEU A 366 -5.82 21.92 -8.59
C LEU A 366 -6.97 21.90 -7.58
N ARG A 367 -8.14 21.40 -7.97
CA ARG A 367 -9.27 21.17 -7.05
C ARG A 367 -8.93 20.16 -5.96
N HIS A 368 -8.24 19.08 -6.33
CA HIS A 368 -7.77 18.09 -5.37
C HIS A 368 -6.78 18.70 -4.36
N ILE A 369 -5.83 19.51 -4.83
CA ILE A 369 -4.86 20.22 -3.97
C ILE A 369 -5.60 21.16 -3.00
N ASP A 370 -6.48 22.04 -3.50
CA ASP A 370 -7.25 22.98 -2.66
C ASP A 370 -8.09 22.24 -1.60
N SER A 371 -8.85 21.21 -2.01
CA SER A 371 -9.65 20.42 -1.08
C SER A 371 -8.81 19.69 -0.03
N SER A 372 -7.62 19.19 -0.41
CA SER A 372 -6.72 18.49 0.51
C SER A 372 -6.08 19.43 1.53
N LEU A 373 -5.69 20.64 1.12
CA LEU A 373 -5.19 21.67 2.02
C LEU A 373 -6.28 22.10 3.02
N ARG A 374 -7.53 22.29 2.56
CA ARG A 374 -8.65 22.67 3.44
C ARG A 374 -9.07 21.57 4.41
N ALA A 375 -8.96 20.30 4.01
CA ALA A 375 -9.37 19.17 4.84
C ALA A 375 -8.36 18.87 5.97
N ARG A 376 -7.10 19.32 5.83
CA ARG A 376 -6.04 19.09 6.82
C ARG A 376 -6.07 20.17 7.90
N SER A 377 -5.82 19.76 9.14
CA SER A 377 -5.82 20.65 10.31
C SER A 377 -4.67 21.67 10.33
N ASP A 378 -3.55 21.35 9.68
CA ASP A 378 -2.38 22.22 9.56
C ASP A 378 -2.37 23.01 8.24
N HIS A 379 -3.35 22.78 7.37
CA HIS A 379 -3.45 23.37 6.03
C HIS A 379 -2.19 23.25 5.18
N THR A 380 -1.37 22.21 5.39
CA THR A 380 -0.15 21.98 4.62
C THR A 380 -0.18 20.68 3.82
N LEU A 381 0.52 20.67 2.68
CA LEU A 381 0.67 19.49 1.82
C LEU A 381 2.09 19.39 1.29
N GLU A 382 2.72 18.22 1.45
CA GLU A 382 4.09 18.02 0.95
C GLU A 382 4.10 17.70 -0.55
N LYS A 383 4.98 18.35 -1.32
CA LYS A 383 5.17 18.13 -2.76
C LYS A 383 5.41 16.65 -3.09
N LYS A 384 6.14 15.93 -2.23
CA LYS A 384 6.43 14.51 -2.41
C LYS A 384 5.17 13.64 -2.44
N LEU A 385 4.14 13.99 -1.67
CA LEU A 385 2.88 13.26 -1.68
C LEU A 385 2.13 13.44 -3.01
N LEU A 386 2.16 14.65 -3.58
CA LEU A 386 1.61 14.92 -4.91
C LEU A 386 2.38 14.18 -6.00
N GLN A 387 3.71 14.14 -5.89
CA GLN A 387 4.56 13.39 -6.83
C GLN A 387 4.24 11.89 -6.82
N GLN A 388 4.06 11.30 -5.62
CA GLN A 388 3.66 9.90 -5.47
C GLN A 388 2.26 9.62 -6.05
N MET A 389 1.34 10.56 -5.89
CA MET A 389 -0.01 10.44 -6.44
C MET A 389 0.00 10.50 -7.99
N LEU A 390 0.79 11.42 -8.55
CA LEU A 390 0.89 11.61 -10.00
C LEU A 390 1.68 10.47 -10.69
N SER A 391 2.63 9.83 -10.01
CA SER A 391 3.37 8.69 -10.57
C SER A 391 2.51 7.45 -10.81
N GLU A 392 1.32 7.38 -10.22
CA GLU A 392 0.33 6.35 -10.56
C GLU A 392 -0.35 6.58 -11.92
N HIS A 393 -0.21 7.78 -12.50
CA HIS A 393 -0.96 8.24 -13.68
C HIS A 393 -0.06 8.64 -14.85
N PHE A 394 1.17 9.10 -14.58
CA PHE A 394 2.09 9.65 -15.55
C PHE A 394 3.48 9.01 -15.46
N THR A 395 4.23 9.04 -16.56
CA THR A 395 5.66 8.64 -16.57
C THR A 395 6.49 9.60 -15.72
N GLU A 396 7.64 9.18 -15.21
CA GLU A 396 8.48 9.99 -14.31
C GLU A 396 8.79 11.39 -14.85
N GLY A 397 9.19 11.52 -16.12
CA GLY A 397 9.47 12.83 -16.76
C GLY A 397 8.22 13.68 -17.02
N GLU A 398 7.03 13.07 -17.01
CA GLU A 398 5.75 13.78 -17.15
C GLU A 398 5.23 14.24 -15.78
N VAL A 399 5.42 13.44 -14.72
CA VAL A 399 5.06 13.82 -13.35
C VAL A 399 5.67 15.17 -12.96
N TRP A 400 6.97 15.37 -13.24
CA TRP A 400 7.65 16.63 -12.94
C TRP A 400 7.01 17.80 -13.66
N ARG A 401 6.76 17.68 -14.97
CA ARG A 401 6.18 18.75 -15.78
C ARG A 401 4.74 19.07 -15.37
N GLN A 402 3.93 18.05 -15.10
CA GLN A 402 2.56 18.19 -14.59
C GLN A 402 2.53 18.90 -13.23
N LEU A 403 3.45 18.56 -12.33
CA LEU A 403 3.54 19.15 -11.01
C LEU A 403 4.01 20.60 -11.08
N ASP A 404 5.00 20.92 -11.90
CA ASP A 404 5.48 22.29 -12.05
C ASP A 404 4.41 23.19 -12.70
N THR A 405 3.70 22.70 -13.72
CA THR A 405 2.55 23.43 -14.31
C THR A 405 1.46 23.68 -13.26
N ALA A 406 1.11 22.67 -12.45
CA ALA A 406 0.13 22.84 -11.38
C ALA A 406 0.57 23.83 -10.30
N LEU A 407 1.86 23.84 -9.93
CA LEU A 407 2.40 24.80 -8.97
C LEU A 407 2.34 26.23 -9.51
N ASP A 408 2.72 26.44 -10.77
CA ASP A 408 2.67 27.76 -11.39
C ASP A 408 1.24 28.29 -11.51
N TRP A 409 0.31 27.45 -11.94
CA TRP A 409 -1.11 27.81 -12.06
C TRP A 409 -1.74 28.09 -10.70
N GLY A 410 -1.44 27.25 -9.70
CA GLY A 410 -1.96 27.39 -8.34
C GLY A 410 -1.48 28.66 -7.65
N ARG A 411 -0.21 29.03 -7.84
CA ARG A 411 0.36 30.27 -7.30
C ARG A 411 -0.20 31.51 -8.00
N TYR A 412 -0.33 31.47 -9.33
CA TYR A 412 -0.89 32.59 -10.09
C TYR A 412 -2.33 32.89 -9.69
N GLY A 413 -3.17 31.86 -9.56
CA GLY A 413 -4.56 31.98 -9.12
C GLY A 413 -4.73 32.13 -7.60
N GLU A 414 -3.66 32.28 -6.83
CA GLU A 414 -3.70 32.38 -5.36
C GLU A 414 -4.57 31.28 -4.72
N ILE A 415 -4.45 30.06 -5.25
CA ILE A 415 -5.11 28.86 -4.71
C ILE A 415 -4.32 28.37 -3.48
N PHE A 416 -3.00 28.41 -3.58
CA PHE A 416 -2.05 28.02 -2.53
C PHE A 416 -0.71 28.73 -2.73
N ASP A 417 0.06 28.83 -1.64
CA ASP A 417 1.47 29.18 -1.67
C ASP A 417 2.36 27.93 -1.71
N TYR A 418 3.59 28.09 -2.21
CA TYR A 418 4.57 27.01 -2.27
C TYR A 418 5.94 27.49 -1.79
N ASP A 419 6.48 26.81 -0.77
CA ASP A 419 7.83 27.02 -0.26
C ASP A 419 8.78 26.00 -0.90
N ALA A 420 9.70 26.50 -1.73
CA ALA A 420 10.69 25.68 -2.41
C ALA A 420 11.77 25.11 -1.46
N GLY A 421 12.03 25.76 -0.32
CA GLY A 421 13.01 25.30 0.67
C GLY A 421 12.50 24.12 1.50
N THR A 422 11.22 24.14 1.86
CA THR A 422 10.59 23.04 2.61
C THR A 422 9.83 22.03 1.74
N GLY A 423 9.55 22.37 0.48
CA GLY A 423 8.77 21.55 -0.44
C GLY A 423 7.30 21.43 -0.05
N ARG A 424 6.75 22.45 0.62
CA ARG A 424 5.38 22.44 1.17
C ARG A 424 4.48 23.43 0.45
N LEU A 425 3.25 23.00 0.19
CA LEU A 425 2.13 23.82 -0.24
C LEU A 425 1.31 24.21 0.99
N MET A 426 0.82 25.45 1.03
CA MET A 426 0.03 25.99 2.15
C MET A 426 -1.12 26.84 1.62
N LEU A 427 -2.20 26.97 2.39
CA LEU A 427 -3.22 27.97 2.05
C LEU A 427 -2.60 29.37 2.13
N PRO A 428 -2.97 30.30 1.22
CA PRO A 428 -2.47 31.66 1.29
C PRO A 428 -2.96 32.34 2.57
N ASP A 429 -2.10 33.12 3.22
CA ASP A 429 -2.50 33.94 4.37
C ASP A 429 -3.58 34.92 3.91
N VAL A 430 -4.80 34.77 4.44
CA VAL A 430 -5.85 35.79 4.27
C VAL A 430 -5.39 36.99 5.09
N GLY A 431 -4.80 37.98 4.43
CA GLY A 431 -4.37 39.21 5.06
C GLY A 431 -5.46 39.80 5.95
N THR A 432 -5.12 40.00 7.21
CA THR A 432 -5.78 40.90 8.15
C THR A 432 -5.92 42.28 7.50
N GLU A 433 -7.11 42.62 7.01
CA GLU A 433 -7.44 44.02 6.72
C GLU A 433 -7.66 44.78 8.04
N ALA A 434 -7.07 45.97 8.07
CA ALA A 434 -6.98 46.87 9.20
C ALA A 434 -8.33 47.40 9.69
N GLY A 435 -8.47 47.53 11.01
CA GLY A 435 -9.50 48.32 11.67
C GLY A 435 -8.93 48.91 12.96
N GLY A 436 -8.19 50.01 12.80
CA GLY A 436 -8.00 51.01 13.86
C GLY A 436 -9.14 52.01 13.85
#